data_AF-A0A135YNB7-F1
#
_entry.id   AF-A0A135YNB7-F1
#
_cell.length_a   1.000
_cell.length_b   1.000
_cell.length_c   1.000
_cell.angle_alpha   90.00
_cell.angle_beta   90.00
_cell.angle_gamma   90.00
#
_symmetry.space_group_name_H-M   'P 1'
#
loop_
_entity.id
_entity.type
_entity.pdbx_description
1 polymer ?
#
loop_
_entity_poly.entity_id
_entity_poly.type
_entity_poly.pdbx_seq_one_letter_code
_entity_poly.pdbx_strand_id
1 'polypeptide(L)'
;MSLKEFEFIDDAISLLKEQTPALEVIEDELVRYFGSLPIKDGQLIAVSSRIKSESSLKEKIIRNRYMVDYDRAKDLISDIPDLIGVRIECKFVKDEKEIFMRIKKLFNMTDDGKFFYSKANKNILLYMFDRQPLRQKNGFEIYKIDGEYTFLNRKIKFELQIKSLVNVFWSEIEHKIIYKNSTYLLEDKFLKDMMSSIKNNLTMIDDQLLNIYDNFKSGNSVDKNTSKDEIHSLFAKFLYDAITVKMENQLSFKIDFKKPCETILSYSMNKYEKHPDSLSAFMTEEYRKINGFINKDIDFNATLEIDEDLKFEDEFFSDVSAIFIEKMNSEVTWNLFFRILFELEPDSNTDDFKNFLSFYKKSLINIESIINIVDRFGEYSNRIIDDMYKCIYKMILEVGRIEIFYDYNISRINKLASEGLEYVCYEFDTYYDYMEQRRIISKTMEDSLIKIFK
;
A
#
# COMPACT_ATOMS: atom_id res chain seq x y z
N MET A 1 56.50 10.60 13.21
CA MET A 1 55.64 11.22 14.25
C MET A 1 54.22 11.07 13.78
N SER A 2 53.39 10.35 14.53
CA SER A 2 51.97 10.31 14.24
C SER A 2 51.32 11.60 14.74
N LEU A 3 50.24 12.03 14.11
CA LEU A 3 49.47 13.19 14.55
C LEU A 3 48.86 12.87 15.92
N LYS A 4 48.95 13.77 16.90
CA LYS A 4 48.38 13.57 18.25
C LYS A 4 46.90 13.13 18.22
N GLU A 5 46.17 13.53 17.19
CA GLU A 5 44.78 13.13 16.95
C GLU A 5 44.65 11.62 16.64
N PHE A 6 45.60 11.03 15.90
CA PHE A 6 45.59 9.59 15.65
C PHE A 6 45.93 8.79 16.91
N GLU A 7 46.87 9.26 17.73
CA GLU A 7 47.18 8.63 19.03
C GLU A 7 45.95 8.63 19.95
N PHE A 8 45.25 9.78 20.03
CA PHE A 8 44.00 9.89 20.79
C PHE A 8 42.90 8.97 20.27
N ILE A 9 42.77 8.83 18.93
CA ILE A 9 41.79 7.93 18.30
C ILE A 9 42.14 6.46 18.62
N ASP A 10 43.40 6.07 18.52
CA ASP A 10 43.86 4.71 18.78
C ASP A 10 43.67 4.32 20.25
N ASP A 11 43.90 5.26 21.17
CA ASP A 11 43.60 5.10 22.61
C ASP A 11 42.10 4.92 22.85
N ALA A 12 41.26 5.74 22.21
CA ALA A 12 39.80 5.62 22.33
C ALA A 12 39.27 4.28 21.78
N ILE A 13 39.81 3.82 20.65
CA ILE A 13 39.48 2.51 20.07
C ILE A 13 39.92 1.37 20.99
N SER A 14 41.09 1.47 21.60
CA SER A 14 41.60 0.47 22.53
C SER A 14 40.73 0.36 23.79
N LEU A 15 40.31 1.50 24.35
CA LEU A 15 39.39 1.56 25.47
C LEU A 15 38.01 0.98 25.13
N LEU A 16 37.51 1.24 23.91
CA LEU A 16 36.26 0.64 23.44
C LEU A 16 36.37 -0.89 23.38
N LYS A 17 37.47 -1.42 22.82
CA LYS A 17 37.73 -2.88 22.77
C LYS A 17 37.75 -3.51 24.15
N GLU A 18 38.44 -2.87 25.10
CA GLU A 18 38.53 -3.35 26.48
C GLU A 18 37.15 -3.39 27.16
N GLN A 19 36.29 -2.40 26.89
CA GLN A 19 34.95 -2.31 27.49
C GLN A 19 33.89 -3.11 26.74
N THR A 20 34.15 -3.59 25.52
CA THR A 20 33.17 -4.26 24.66
C THR A 20 32.42 -5.40 25.36
N PRO A 21 33.09 -6.33 26.08
CA PRO A 21 32.38 -7.41 26.77
C PRO A 21 31.38 -6.91 27.83
N ALA A 22 31.69 -5.80 28.51
CA ALA A 22 30.76 -5.20 29.47
C ALA A 22 29.61 -4.48 28.75
N LEU A 23 29.89 -3.84 27.62
CA LEU A 23 28.86 -3.19 26.79
C LEU A 23 27.87 -4.21 26.22
N GLU A 24 28.33 -5.39 25.80
CA GLU A 24 27.47 -6.49 25.30
C GLU A 24 26.50 -6.99 26.38
N VAL A 25 26.97 -7.15 27.62
CA VAL A 25 26.10 -7.53 28.75
C VAL A 25 25.04 -6.47 29.02
N ILE A 26 25.42 -5.20 29.02
CA ILE A 26 24.50 -4.07 29.22
C ILE A 26 23.49 -3.98 28.06
N GLU A 27 23.95 -4.17 26.83
CA GLU A 27 23.14 -4.21 25.62
C GLU A 27 22.02 -5.26 25.74
N ASP A 28 22.37 -6.50 26.09
CA ASP A 28 21.41 -7.59 26.26
C ASP A 28 20.37 -7.30 27.34
N GLU A 29 20.76 -6.63 28.43
CA GLU A 29 19.84 -6.23 29.50
C GLU A 29 18.92 -5.10 29.07
N LEU A 30 19.42 -4.12 28.32
CA LEU A 30 18.62 -3.03 27.76
C LEU A 30 17.58 -3.57 26.77
N VAL A 31 17.98 -4.45 25.84
CA VAL A 31 17.05 -5.08 24.88
C VAL A 31 15.96 -5.85 25.60
N ARG A 32 16.33 -6.69 26.58
CA ARG A 32 15.36 -7.46 27.38
C ARG A 32 14.40 -6.55 28.12
N TYR A 33 14.91 -5.49 28.77
CA TYR A 33 14.08 -4.57 29.52
C TYR A 33 13.09 -3.83 28.62
N PHE A 34 13.57 -3.19 27.54
CA PHE A 34 12.72 -2.42 26.64
C PHE A 34 11.74 -3.31 25.86
N GLY A 35 12.13 -4.54 25.52
CA GLY A 35 11.24 -5.53 24.90
C GLY A 35 10.14 -6.05 25.84
N SER A 36 10.36 -6.01 27.16
CA SER A 36 9.38 -6.42 28.16
C SER A 36 8.38 -5.33 28.58
N LEU A 37 8.52 -4.11 28.05
CA LEU A 37 7.64 -3.01 28.42
C LEU A 37 6.18 -3.29 27.98
N PRO A 38 5.17 -2.92 28.78
CA PRO A 38 3.76 -3.13 28.47
C PRO A 38 3.27 -2.16 27.37
N ILE A 39 3.67 -2.44 26.13
CA ILE A 39 3.22 -1.77 24.91
C ILE A 39 1.95 -2.50 24.42
N LYS A 40 1.01 -1.81 23.73
CA LYS A 40 -0.21 -2.48 23.22
C LYS A 40 0.20 -3.62 22.27
N ASP A 41 -0.57 -4.70 22.31
CA ASP A 41 -0.40 -5.81 21.39
C ASP A 41 -0.44 -5.33 19.94
N GLY A 42 0.61 -5.71 19.21
CA GLY A 42 0.78 -5.40 17.81
C GLY A 42 1.31 -3.99 17.48
N GLN A 43 1.74 -3.17 18.44
CA GLN A 43 2.47 -1.91 18.15
C GLN A 43 3.99 -2.11 18.08
N LEU A 44 4.55 -2.90 18.99
CA LEU A 44 5.98 -3.22 19.02
C LEU A 44 6.28 -4.34 18.01
N ILE A 45 7.31 -4.14 17.20
CA ILE A 45 7.84 -5.17 16.29
C ILE A 45 9.06 -5.83 16.92
N ALA A 46 10.05 -5.01 17.27
CA ALA A 46 11.32 -5.48 17.79
C ALA A 46 11.97 -4.41 18.65
N VAL A 47 12.88 -4.85 19.51
CA VAL A 47 13.88 -3.98 20.12
C VAL A 47 15.23 -4.47 19.63
N SER A 48 15.94 -3.62 18.92
CA SER A 48 17.27 -3.88 18.41
C SER A 48 18.28 -2.99 19.11
N SER A 49 19.54 -3.40 19.09
CA SER A 49 20.61 -2.63 19.67
C SER A 49 21.87 -2.74 18.82
N ARG A 50 22.79 -1.81 19.05
CA ARG A 50 24.12 -1.84 18.45
C ARG A 50 25.14 -1.19 19.38
N ILE A 51 26.29 -1.83 19.51
CA ILE A 51 27.50 -1.16 20.00
C ILE A 51 28.16 -0.41 18.85
N LYS A 52 28.66 0.78 19.13
CA LYS A 52 29.35 1.61 18.14
C LYS A 52 30.61 0.91 17.63
N SER A 53 30.78 0.81 16.32
CA SER A 53 31.99 0.23 15.72
C SER A 53 33.19 1.16 15.80
N GLU A 54 34.39 0.59 15.73
CA GLU A 54 35.67 1.32 15.73
C GLU A 54 35.73 2.39 14.63
N SER A 55 35.29 2.03 13.41
CA SER A 55 35.27 2.94 12.26
C SER A 55 34.32 4.12 12.47
N SER A 56 33.12 3.86 13.00
CA SER A 56 32.15 4.91 13.30
C SER A 56 32.55 5.78 14.48
N LEU A 57 33.27 5.24 15.47
CA LEU A 57 33.84 6.02 16.57
C LEU A 57 34.92 6.97 16.04
N LYS A 58 35.85 6.46 15.23
CA LYS A 58 36.90 7.26 14.58
C LYS A 58 36.33 8.41 13.77
N GLU A 59 35.36 8.12 12.90
CA GLU A 59 34.70 9.15 12.09
C GLU A 59 34.03 10.22 12.97
N LYS A 60 33.37 9.80 14.07
CA LYS A 60 32.69 10.72 14.98
C LYS A 60 33.67 11.63 15.72
N ILE A 61 34.83 11.12 16.14
CA ILE A 61 35.90 11.89 16.79
C ILE A 61 36.39 13.01 15.86
N ILE A 62 36.73 12.65 14.62
CA ILE A 62 37.24 13.59 13.62
C ILE A 62 36.17 14.63 13.27
N ARG A 63 34.94 14.18 12.99
CA ARG A 63 33.83 15.05 12.55
C ARG A 63 33.46 16.09 13.62
N ASN A 64 33.42 15.69 14.88
CA ASN A 64 33.02 16.57 15.98
C ASN A 64 34.22 17.29 16.63
N ARG A 65 35.45 17.04 16.18
CA ARG A 65 36.69 17.63 16.71
C ARG A 65 36.83 17.46 18.23
N TYR A 66 36.49 16.27 18.75
CA TYR A 66 36.45 16.03 20.20
C TYR A 66 37.77 16.25 20.93
N MET A 67 38.91 16.23 20.23
CA MET A 67 40.21 16.54 20.82
C MET A 67 40.32 18.00 21.32
N VAL A 68 39.40 18.89 20.92
CA VAL A 68 39.33 20.26 21.46
C VAL A 68 38.69 20.28 22.85
N ASP A 69 37.72 19.39 23.10
CA ASP A 69 36.90 19.40 24.32
C ASP A 69 37.39 18.37 25.36
N TYR A 70 38.18 17.37 24.94
CA TYR A 70 38.65 16.28 25.78
C TYR A 70 40.17 16.08 25.67
N ASP A 71 40.86 16.20 26.81
CA ASP A 71 42.31 15.95 26.89
C ASP A 71 42.66 14.45 26.95
N ARG A 72 41.72 13.60 27.39
CA ARG A 72 41.93 12.15 27.57
C ARG A 72 40.83 11.33 26.91
N ALA A 73 41.23 10.28 26.19
CA ALA A 73 40.30 9.36 25.52
C ALA A 73 39.29 8.69 26.48
N LYS A 74 39.69 8.45 27.74
CA LYS A 74 38.83 7.87 28.77
C LYS A 74 37.63 8.75 29.12
N ASP A 75 37.84 10.06 29.17
CA ASP A 75 36.79 11.02 29.51
C ASP A 75 35.78 11.09 28.36
N LEU A 76 36.28 11.12 27.12
CA LEU A 76 35.44 11.02 25.92
C LEU A 76 34.59 9.74 25.90
N ILE A 77 35.21 8.57 26.09
CA ILE A 77 34.46 7.29 26.07
C ILE A 77 33.37 7.27 27.14
N SER A 78 33.64 7.82 28.32
CA SER A 78 32.62 7.89 29.39
C SER A 78 31.48 8.85 29.05
N ASP A 79 31.73 9.86 28.21
CA ASP A 79 30.75 10.91 27.90
C ASP A 79 29.99 10.72 26.59
N ILE A 80 30.45 9.85 25.68
CA ILE A 80 29.76 9.59 24.41
C ILE A 80 28.38 8.97 24.67
N PRO A 81 27.28 9.63 24.26
CA PRO A 81 25.93 9.17 24.58
C PRO A 81 25.50 7.93 23.79
N ASP A 82 26.05 7.70 22.60
CA ASP A 82 25.64 6.64 21.67
C ASP A 82 26.69 5.52 21.55
N LEU A 83 27.36 5.18 22.65
CA LEU A 83 28.20 3.98 22.70
C LEU A 83 27.36 2.72 22.49
N ILE A 84 26.25 2.64 23.21
CA ILE A 84 25.18 1.67 22.98
C ILE A 84 24.00 2.43 22.40
N GLY A 85 23.54 2.05 21.21
CA GLY A 85 22.31 2.56 20.61
C GLY A 85 21.22 1.51 20.69
N VAL A 86 20.16 1.78 21.45
CA VAL A 86 18.97 0.93 21.54
C VAL A 86 17.87 1.54 20.67
N ARG A 87 17.16 0.70 19.93
CA ARG A 87 16.08 1.11 19.05
C ARG A 87 14.83 0.29 19.33
N ILE A 88 13.76 0.99 19.65
CA ILE A 88 12.41 0.43 19.70
C ILE A 88 11.79 0.62 18.32
N GLU A 89 11.48 -0.49 17.66
CA GLU A 89 10.90 -0.53 16.33
C GLU A 89 9.40 -0.81 16.42
N CYS A 90 8.59 0.09 15.86
CA CYS A 90 7.14 0.01 15.85
C CYS A 90 6.58 -0.02 14.43
N LYS A 91 5.30 -0.35 14.29
CA LYS A 91 4.67 -0.48 12.97
C LYS A 91 4.53 0.86 12.27
N PHE A 92 3.81 1.80 12.88
CA PHE A 92 3.41 3.05 12.25
C PHE A 92 4.07 4.27 12.89
N VAL A 93 4.19 5.37 12.16
CA VAL A 93 4.75 6.63 12.66
C VAL A 93 3.96 7.17 13.86
N LYS A 94 2.63 6.98 13.86
CA LYS A 94 1.76 7.35 15.00
C LYS A 94 2.12 6.61 16.29
N ASP A 95 2.57 5.36 16.19
CA ASP A 95 2.92 4.54 17.36
C ASP A 95 4.16 5.08 18.10
N GLU A 96 5.08 5.78 17.42
CA GLU A 96 6.28 6.34 18.05
C GLU A 96 5.93 7.28 19.20
N LYS A 97 4.95 8.17 18.97
CA LYS A 97 4.47 9.10 19.98
C LYS A 97 3.78 8.38 21.13
N GLU A 98 2.96 7.35 20.83
CA GLU A 98 2.27 6.58 21.86
C GLU A 98 3.26 5.83 22.77
N ILE A 99 4.27 5.20 22.17
CA ILE A 99 5.33 4.47 22.88
C ILE A 99 6.14 5.45 23.73
N PHE A 100 6.55 6.59 23.17
CA PHE A 100 7.26 7.62 23.93
C PHE A 100 6.47 8.05 25.18
N MET A 101 5.18 8.33 25.03
CA MET A 101 4.32 8.74 26.14
C MET A 101 4.16 7.63 27.20
N ARG A 102 4.21 6.35 26.81
CA ARG A 102 4.23 5.23 27.78
C ARG A 102 5.55 5.18 28.54
N ILE A 103 6.67 5.26 27.84
CA ILE A 103 8.00 5.25 28.47
C ILE A 103 8.08 6.42 29.47
N LYS A 104 7.64 7.62 29.08
CA LYS A 104 7.58 8.79 29.98
C LYS A 104 6.72 8.55 31.23
N LYS A 105 5.63 7.78 31.12
CA LYS A 105 4.79 7.42 32.28
C LYS A 105 5.45 6.38 33.20
N LEU A 106 6.19 5.42 32.63
CA LEU A 106 6.85 4.35 33.37
C LEU A 106 8.11 4.83 34.10
N PHE A 107 8.85 5.76 33.49
CA PHE A 107 10.05 6.39 34.05
C PHE A 107 9.66 7.65 34.82
N ASN A 108 9.15 7.48 36.03
CA ASN A 108 8.57 8.56 36.83
C ASN A 108 9.25 8.80 38.19
N MET A 109 10.27 8.00 38.55
CA MET A 109 11.05 8.16 39.77
C MET A 109 12.38 8.82 39.45
N THR A 110 12.89 9.70 40.32
CA THR A 110 14.19 10.37 40.13
C THR A 110 14.81 10.67 41.49
N ASP A 111 16.13 10.55 41.58
CA ASP A 111 16.90 10.88 42.79
C ASP A 111 17.64 12.23 42.65
N ASP A 112 17.93 12.66 41.42
CA ASP A 112 18.72 13.87 41.11
C ASP A 112 17.90 14.99 40.42
N GLY A 113 16.63 14.72 40.14
CA GLY A 113 15.74 15.64 39.43
C GLY A 113 16.08 15.83 37.95
N LYS A 114 16.98 15.02 37.36
CA LYS A 114 17.39 15.08 35.94
C LYS A 114 17.12 13.77 35.22
N PHE A 115 17.56 12.67 35.80
CA PHE A 115 17.45 11.32 35.25
C PHE A 115 16.33 10.56 35.95
N PHE A 116 15.47 9.93 35.16
CA PHE A 116 14.32 9.18 35.66
C PHE A 116 14.54 7.69 35.48
N TYR A 117 14.07 6.88 36.42
CA TYR A 117 14.07 5.42 36.38
C TYR A 117 12.66 4.86 36.62
N SER A 118 12.46 3.58 36.32
CA SER A 118 11.21 2.88 36.60
C SER A 118 11.30 2.08 37.89
N LYS A 119 10.15 1.80 38.52
CA LYS A 119 10.09 0.91 39.68
C LYS A 119 10.63 -0.50 39.40
N ALA A 120 10.55 -0.95 38.15
CA ALA A 120 10.98 -2.28 37.73
C ALA A 120 12.50 -2.40 37.63
N ASN A 121 13.21 -1.33 37.25
CA ASN A 121 14.67 -1.34 37.14
C ASN A 121 15.25 0.03 37.46
N LYS A 122 16.03 0.11 38.55
CA LYS A 122 16.73 1.34 38.99
C LYS A 122 18.04 1.58 38.24
N ASN A 123 18.59 0.56 37.59
CA ASN A 123 19.88 0.67 36.91
C ASN A 123 19.74 1.37 35.55
N ILE A 124 18.54 1.46 34.99
CA ILE A 124 18.27 2.11 33.71
C ILE A 124 17.66 3.48 34.00
N LEU A 125 18.38 4.52 33.60
CA LEU A 125 17.94 5.90 33.74
C LEU A 125 17.78 6.56 32.37
N LEU A 126 16.78 7.43 32.23
CA LEU A 126 16.47 8.17 31.01
C LEU A 126 16.37 9.67 31.30
N TYR A 127 16.94 10.48 30.41
CA TYR A 127 16.87 11.93 30.46
C TYR A 127 15.59 12.45 29.80
N MET A 128 14.63 12.92 30.61
CA MET A 128 13.26 13.21 30.16
C MET A 128 12.90 14.70 30.03
N PHE A 129 13.89 15.61 30.15
CA PHE A 129 13.65 17.05 30.10
C PHE A 129 13.54 17.62 28.68
N ASP A 130 14.17 16.98 27.70
CA ASP A 130 14.14 17.47 26.33
C ASP A 130 12.73 17.40 25.72
N ARG A 131 12.40 18.42 24.92
CA ARG A 131 11.17 18.41 24.12
C ARG A 131 11.32 17.37 23.01
N GLN A 132 10.39 16.43 22.97
CA GLN A 132 10.32 15.37 21.97
C GLN A 132 9.10 15.55 21.05
N PRO A 133 9.18 15.15 19.77
CA PRO A 133 10.38 14.65 19.09
C PRO A 133 11.42 15.77 18.82
N LEU A 134 12.70 15.39 18.68
CA LEU A 134 13.80 16.29 18.34
C LEU A 134 13.83 16.56 16.84
N ARG A 135 14.09 17.81 16.45
CA ARG A 135 14.35 18.16 15.04
C ARG A 135 15.81 17.93 14.67
N GLN A 136 16.03 17.14 13.64
CA GLN A 136 17.33 16.83 13.07
C GLN A 136 17.81 17.94 12.12
N LYS A 137 19.10 17.93 11.77
CA LYS A 137 19.72 18.89 10.84
C LYS A 137 19.11 18.86 9.43
N ASN A 138 18.54 17.73 9.03
CA ASN A 138 17.83 17.54 7.76
C ASN A 138 16.37 18.06 7.80
N GLY A 139 15.89 18.54 8.95
CA GLY A 139 14.53 19.06 9.13
C GLY A 139 13.50 18.03 9.61
N PHE A 140 13.83 16.74 9.64
CA PHE A 140 12.92 15.68 10.10
C PHE A 140 12.93 15.53 11.62
N GLU A 141 11.87 14.91 12.15
CA GLU A 141 11.67 14.69 13.58
C GLU A 141 12.05 13.27 13.99
N ILE A 142 12.64 13.10 15.17
CA ILE A 142 13.03 11.81 15.75
C ILE A 142 12.78 11.78 17.25
N TYR A 143 12.21 10.67 17.75
CA TYR A 143 12.23 10.39 19.18
C TYR A 143 13.58 9.79 19.56
N LYS A 144 14.40 10.60 20.20
CA LYS A 144 15.73 10.21 20.68
C LYS A 144 15.93 10.70 22.10
N ILE A 145 16.21 9.78 23.01
CA ILE A 145 16.32 10.01 24.45
C ILE A 145 17.70 9.52 24.89
N ASP A 146 18.44 10.37 25.59
CA ASP A 146 19.71 9.96 26.20
C ASP A 146 19.44 9.21 27.50
N GLY A 147 20.23 8.16 27.77
CA GLY A 147 20.08 7.30 28.92
C GLY A 147 21.41 6.94 29.58
N GLU A 148 21.34 6.48 30.83
CA GLU A 148 22.47 5.98 31.60
C GLU A 148 22.14 4.60 32.18
N TYR A 149 23.08 3.67 32.05
CA TYR A 149 23.03 2.35 32.69
C TYR A 149 24.04 2.29 33.84
N THR A 150 23.60 1.90 35.03
CA THR A 150 24.48 1.73 36.20
C THR A 150 24.98 0.29 36.32
N PHE A 151 26.27 0.06 36.03
CA PHE A 151 26.93 -1.23 36.11
C PHE A 151 28.13 -1.18 37.07
N LEU A 152 28.09 -1.96 38.16
CA LEU A 152 29.19 -2.04 39.16
C LEU A 152 29.72 -0.67 39.62
N ASN A 153 28.81 0.26 39.97
CA ASN A 153 29.10 1.65 40.35
C ASN A 153 29.72 2.55 39.25
N ARG A 154 29.68 2.13 37.99
CA ARG A 154 29.99 2.98 36.82
C ARG A 154 28.72 3.27 36.04
N LYS A 155 28.66 4.46 35.45
CA LYS A 155 27.58 4.89 34.56
C LYS A 155 28.06 4.77 33.12
N ILE A 156 27.31 4.04 32.30
CA ILE A 156 27.53 3.92 30.86
C ILE A 156 26.39 4.62 30.15
N LYS A 157 26.69 5.55 29.25
CA LYS A 157 25.66 6.25 28.49
C LYS A 157 25.18 5.41 27.31
N PHE A 158 23.88 5.48 27.04
CA PHE A 158 23.26 4.87 25.88
C PHE A 158 22.23 5.83 25.26
N GLU A 159 21.90 5.58 23.99
CA GLU A 159 20.91 6.35 23.26
C GLU A 159 19.71 5.47 22.95
N LEU A 160 18.51 5.90 23.34
CA LEU A 160 17.26 5.24 23.02
C LEU A 160 16.57 5.97 21.86
N GLN A 161 16.32 5.25 20.77
CA GLN A 161 15.53 5.73 19.63
C GLN A 161 14.20 4.99 19.55
N ILE A 162 13.13 5.68 19.18
CA ILE A 162 11.83 5.07 18.85
C ILE A 162 11.56 5.39 17.38
N LYS A 163 11.38 4.35 16.56
CA LYS A 163 11.20 4.49 15.11
C LYS A 163 10.14 3.53 14.57
N SER A 164 9.34 4.00 13.63
CA SER A 164 8.49 3.16 12.78
C SER A 164 9.33 2.43 11.73
N LEU A 165 8.78 1.38 11.12
CA LEU A 165 9.43 0.68 10.00
C LEU A 165 9.85 1.65 8.88
N VAL A 166 8.96 2.56 8.51
CA VAL A 166 9.21 3.58 7.50
C VAL A 166 10.36 4.51 7.91
N ASN A 167 10.44 4.90 9.18
CA ASN A 167 11.52 5.74 9.70
C ASN A 167 12.85 4.99 9.81
N VAL A 168 12.83 3.69 10.13
CA VAL A 168 14.02 2.82 10.09
C VAL A 168 14.55 2.72 8.66
N PHE A 169 13.71 2.31 7.72
CA PHE A 169 14.07 2.15 6.32
C PHE A 169 14.63 3.45 5.73
N TRP A 170 13.93 4.57 5.95
CA TRP A 170 14.39 5.87 5.50
C TRP A 170 15.76 6.25 6.08
N SER A 171 15.97 6.03 7.39
CA SER A 171 17.25 6.34 8.05
C SER A 171 18.41 5.56 7.45
N GLU A 172 18.19 4.31 7.02
CA GLU A 172 19.23 3.50 6.38
C GLU A 172 19.59 3.98 4.97
N ILE A 173 18.57 4.34 4.18
CA ILE A 173 18.75 4.89 2.84
C ILE A 173 19.47 6.24 2.92
N GLU A 174 18.99 7.13 3.78
CA GLU A 174 19.61 8.43 4.03
C GLU A 174 21.08 8.27 4.43
N HIS A 175 21.37 7.37 5.37
CA HIS A 175 22.74 7.13 5.81
C HIS A 175 23.63 6.62 4.66
N LYS A 176 23.14 5.70 3.82
CA LYS A 176 23.92 5.18 2.67
C LYS A 176 24.18 6.24 1.61
N ILE A 177 23.21 7.13 1.35
CA ILE A 177 23.31 8.17 0.32
C ILE A 177 24.23 9.31 0.80
N ILE A 178 23.97 9.85 1.99
CA ILE A 178 24.67 11.04 2.49
C ILE A 178 26.14 10.74 2.83
N TYR A 179 26.43 9.60 3.47
CA TYR A 179 27.77 9.35 3.99
C TYR A 179 28.77 8.81 2.96
N LYS A 180 28.31 8.21 1.85
CA LYS A 180 29.23 7.78 0.78
C LYS A 180 29.68 8.91 -0.15
N ASN A 181 28.95 10.04 -0.18
CA ASN A 181 29.14 11.12 -1.15
C ASN A 181 29.12 12.51 -0.46
N SER A 182 29.80 12.64 0.69
CA SER A 182 29.71 13.80 1.59
C SER A 182 30.05 15.15 0.96
N THR A 183 30.82 15.18 -0.14
CA THR A 183 31.31 16.41 -0.77
C THR A 183 30.35 16.99 -1.83
N TYR A 184 29.42 16.20 -2.38
CA TYR A 184 28.57 16.62 -3.52
C TYR A 184 27.10 16.83 -3.14
N LEU A 185 26.59 16.18 -2.09
CA LEU A 185 25.15 16.15 -1.75
C LEU A 185 24.65 17.33 -0.91
N LEU A 186 25.55 18.05 -0.22
CA LEU A 186 25.13 19.12 0.70
C LEU A 186 24.72 20.42 -0.03
N GLU A 187 25.16 20.60 -1.28
CA GLU A 187 24.87 21.80 -2.08
C GLU A 187 23.75 21.60 -3.11
N ASP A 188 23.41 20.35 -3.45
CA ASP A 188 22.40 20.08 -4.48
C ASP A 188 20.97 20.15 -3.91
N LYS A 189 20.33 21.29 -4.14
CA LYS A 189 18.92 21.54 -3.78
C LYS A 189 17.99 20.50 -4.40
N PHE A 190 18.28 20.02 -5.60
CA PHE A 190 17.46 19.03 -6.29
C PHE A 190 17.42 17.69 -5.54
N LEU A 191 18.57 17.19 -5.08
CA LEU A 191 18.65 15.95 -4.30
C LEU A 191 17.93 16.07 -2.95
N LYS A 192 18.03 17.22 -2.29
CA LYS A 192 17.28 17.48 -1.04
C LYS A 192 15.77 17.50 -1.28
N ASP A 193 15.32 18.14 -2.34
CA ASP A 193 13.90 18.21 -2.70
C ASP A 193 13.35 16.81 -3.06
N MET A 194 14.13 16.01 -3.80
CA MET A 194 13.77 14.62 -4.13
C MET A 194 13.72 13.73 -2.89
N MET A 195 14.72 13.82 -1.99
CA MET A 195 14.72 13.07 -0.74
C MET A 195 13.53 13.45 0.16
N SER A 196 13.20 14.74 0.24
CA SER A 196 12.01 15.22 0.95
C SER A 196 10.72 14.65 0.35
N SER A 197 10.60 14.65 -0.98
CA SER A 197 9.46 14.07 -1.69
C SER A 197 9.29 12.57 -1.42
N ILE A 198 10.37 11.78 -1.51
CA ILE A 198 10.34 10.34 -1.19
C ILE A 198 9.91 10.13 0.26
N LYS A 199 10.46 10.92 1.19
CA LYS A 199 10.09 10.81 2.60
C LYS A 199 8.60 11.09 2.83
N ASN A 200 8.06 12.13 2.21
CA ASN A 200 6.64 12.46 2.29
C ASN A 200 5.76 11.34 1.72
N ASN A 201 6.16 10.74 0.59
CA ASN A 201 5.44 9.61 0.00
C ASN A 201 5.45 8.39 0.93
N LEU A 202 6.59 8.08 1.56
CA LEU A 202 6.69 6.99 2.53
C LEU A 202 5.80 7.23 3.76
N THR A 203 5.73 8.46 4.27
CA THR A 203 4.83 8.81 5.37
C THR A 203 3.36 8.71 4.93
N MET A 204 3.02 9.13 3.71
CA MET A 204 1.66 8.97 3.18
C MET A 204 1.26 7.49 3.08
N ILE A 205 2.19 6.63 2.65
CA ILE A 205 1.98 5.17 2.62
C ILE A 205 1.78 4.62 4.04
N ASP A 206 2.58 5.07 5.03
CA ASP A 206 2.40 4.71 6.44
C ASP A 206 1.00 5.06 6.95
N ASP A 207 0.53 6.28 6.69
CA ASP A 207 -0.80 6.75 7.08
C ASP A 207 -1.92 5.94 6.39
N GLN A 208 -1.75 5.60 5.11
CA GLN A 208 -2.70 4.75 4.38
C GLN A 208 -2.77 3.33 4.98
N LEU A 209 -1.63 2.72 5.25
CA LEU A 209 -1.56 1.40 5.87
C LEU A 209 -2.13 1.39 7.30
N LEU A 210 -1.90 2.48 8.06
CA LEU A 210 -2.49 2.65 9.38
C LEU A 210 -4.01 2.73 9.31
N ASN A 211 -4.57 3.53 8.39
CA ASN A 211 -6.02 3.62 8.21
C ASN A 211 -6.63 2.27 7.85
N ILE A 212 -6.01 1.54 6.92
CA ILE A 212 -6.40 0.17 6.58
C ILE A 212 -6.40 -0.71 7.85
N TYR A 213 -5.32 -0.69 8.63
CA TYR A 213 -5.20 -1.48 9.85
C TYR A 213 -6.25 -1.11 10.93
N ASP A 214 -6.52 0.17 11.15
CA ASP A 214 -7.51 0.66 12.10
C ASP A 214 -8.95 0.27 11.66
N ASN A 215 -9.24 0.32 10.36
CA ASN A 215 -10.52 -0.12 9.79
C ASN A 215 -10.73 -1.64 9.96
N PHE A 216 -9.68 -2.45 9.79
CA PHE A 216 -9.77 -3.90 10.00
C PHE A 216 -9.99 -4.31 11.47
N LYS A 217 -9.50 -3.53 12.44
CA LYS A 217 -9.70 -3.80 13.87
C LYS A 217 -11.12 -3.46 14.35
N SER A 218 -11.81 -2.58 13.64
CA SER A 218 -13.13 -2.05 13.97
C SER A 218 -14.21 -2.91 13.32
N GLY A 219 -14.48 -4.09 13.88
CA GLY A 219 -15.38 -5.10 13.31
C GLY A 219 -16.87 -4.74 13.25
N ASN A 220 -17.27 -3.68 12.54
CA ASN A 220 -18.65 -3.37 12.21
C ASN A 220 -18.96 -3.72 10.75
N SER A 221 -20.09 -4.39 10.49
CA SER A 221 -20.48 -4.88 9.16
C SER A 221 -20.75 -3.77 8.13
N VAL A 222 -20.99 -2.53 8.58
CA VAL A 222 -21.13 -1.35 7.69
C VAL A 222 -19.78 -0.90 7.14
N ASP A 223 -18.68 -1.10 7.89
CA ASP A 223 -17.31 -0.72 7.48
C ASP A 223 -16.71 -1.63 6.40
N LYS A 224 -17.23 -2.85 6.21
CA LYS A 224 -16.68 -3.80 5.23
C LYS A 224 -16.84 -3.33 3.78
N ASN A 225 -17.99 -2.73 3.45
CA ASN A 225 -18.22 -2.21 2.09
C ASN A 225 -17.41 -0.93 1.87
N THR A 226 -17.37 -0.01 2.85
CA THR A 226 -16.54 1.20 2.77
C THR A 226 -15.05 0.86 2.67
N SER A 227 -14.56 -0.12 3.44
CA SER A 227 -13.17 -0.59 3.35
C SER A 227 -12.84 -1.25 2.01
N LYS A 228 -13.82 -1.97 1.42
CA LYS A 228 -13.67 -2.59 0.10
C LYS A 228 -13.50 -1.53 -0.98
N ASP A 229 -14.33 -0.48 -0.95
CA ASP A 229 -14.28 0.63 -1.89
C ASP A 229 -12.99 1.47 -1.73
N GLU A 230 -12.52 1.67 -0.50
CA GLU A 230 -11.25 2.35 -0.24
C GLU A 230 -10.04 1.56 -0.78
N ILE A 231 -10.00 0.24 -0.53
CA ILE A 231 -8.95 -0.64 -1.06
C ILE A 231 -9.02 -0.69 -2.59
N HIS A 232 -10.21 -0.82 -3.16
CA HIS A 232 -10.42 -0.76 -4.61
C HIS A 232 -9.87 0.55 -5.19
N SER A 233 -10.23 1.70 -4.61
CA SER A 233 -9.73 3.00 -5.05
C SER A 233 -8.21 3.14 -4.89
N LEU A 234 -7.62 2.57 -3.85
CA LEU A 234 -6.17 2.61 -3.61
C LEU A 234 -5.42 1.82 -4.68
N PHE A 235 -5.82 0.58 -4.92
CA PHE A 235 -5.20 -0.26 -5.96
C PHE A 235 -5.46 0.31 -7.35
N ALA A 236 -6.63 0.93 -7.61
CA ALA A 236 -6.95 1.53 -8.91
C ALA A 236 -6.01 2.69 -9.19
N LYS A 237 -5.74 3.51 -8.17
CA LYS A 237 -4.75 4.58 -8.24
C LYS A 237 -3.33 4.03 -8.43
N PHE A 238 -2.96 2.97 -7.71
CA PHE A 238 -1.63 2.38 -7.85
C PHE A 238 -1.42 1.84 -9.28
N LEU A 239 -2.40 1.10 -9.82
CA LEU A 239 -2.35 0.64 -11.20
C LEU A 239 -2.27 1.81 -12.19
N TYR A 240 -3.09 2.85 -12.00
CA TYR A 240 -3.07 4.06 -12.83
C TYR A 240 -1.69 4.75 -12.82
N ASP A 241 -1.09 4.92 -11.65
CA ASP A 241 0.23 5.53 -11.50
C ASP A 241 1.32 4.66 -12.19
N ALA A 242 1.25 3.34 -12.04
CA ALA A 242 2.16 2.39 -12.70
C ALA A 242 2.06 2.46 -14.23
N ILE A 243 0.83 2.51 -14.76
CA ILE A 243 0.56 2.64 -16.20
C ILE A 243 1.07 4.00 -16.69
N THR A 244 0.78 5.08 -15.97
CA THR A 244 1.19 6.44 -16.35
C THR A 244 2.71 6.52 -16.49
N VAL A 245 3.46 6.00 -15.52
CA VAL A 245 4.93 5.97 -15.57
C VAL A 245 5.45 5.20 -16.79
N LYS A 246 4.84 4.05 -17.11
CA LYS A 246 5.27 3.27 -18.30
C LYS A 246 4.88 3.95 -19.61
N MET A 247 3.69 4.52 -19.69
CA MET A 247 3.21 5.21 -20.88
C MET A 247 3.99 6.50 -21.14
N GLU A 248 4.33 7.29 -20.13
CA GLU A 248 5.14 8.52 -20.30
C GLU A 248 6.53 8.23 -20.93
N ASN A 249 7.06 7.02 -20.74
CA ASN A 249 8.32 6.60 -21.35
C ASN A 249 8.21 6.18 -22.83
N GLN A 250 7.00 5.91 -23.33
CA GLN A 250 6.77 5.36 -24.68
C GLN A 250 5.83 6.22 -25.56
N LEU A 251 4.95 7.01 -24.95
CA LEU A 251 3.91 7.79 -25.63
C LEU A 251 4.06 9.27 -25.29
N SER A 252 4.03 10.13 -26.32
CA SER A 252 4.19 11.59 -26.17
C SER A 252 2.93 12.32 -25.68
N PHE A 253 1.90 11.59 -25.21
CA PHE A 253 0.60 12.15 -24.83
C PHE A 253 0.02 11.43 -23.60
N LYS A 254 -0.76 12.16 -22.81
CA LYS A 254 -1.43 11.63 -21.61
C LYS A 254 -2.83 11.14 -21.97
N ILE A 255 -3.15 9.91 -21.58
CA ILE A 255 -4.50 9.34 -21.67
C ILE A 255 -5.05 9.23 -20.26
N ASP A 256 -6.25 9.78 -20.00
CA ASP A 256 -6.94 9.53 -18.74
C ASP A 256 -7.47 8.09 -18.75
N PHE A 257 -6.79 7.25 -17.98
CA PHE A 257 -7.06 5.82 -17.89
C PHE A 257 -7.60 5.41 -16.50
N LYS A 258 -8.08 6.37 -15.70
CA LYS A 258 -8.57 6.09 -14.35
C LYS A 258 -9.78 5.16 -14.34
N LYS A 259 -10.77 5.42 -15.20
CA LYS A 259 -12.02 4.64 -15.27
C LYS A 259 -11.82 3.19 -15.76
N PRO A 260 -10.99 2.95 -16.79
CA PRO A 260 -10.50 1.62 -17.11
C PRO A 260 -9.88 0.87 -15.93
N CYS A 261 -8.98 1.50 -15.15
CA CYS A 261 -8.33 0.87 -13.99
C CYS A 261 -9.34 0.43 -12.93
N GLU A 262 -10.31 1.30 -12.60
CA GLU A 262 -11.40 0.98 -11.66
C GLU A 262 -12.14 -0.30 -12.12
N THR A 263 -12.44 -0.40 -13.40
CA THR A 263 -13.16 -1.54 -14.00
C THR A 263 -12.35 -2.84 -13.96
N ILE A 264 -11.07 -2.79 -14.34
CA ILE A 264 -10.17 -3.96 -14.30
C ILE A 264 -10.05 -4.49 -12.88
N LEU A 265 -10.00 -3.61 -11.88
CA LEU A 265 -9.98 -4.04 -10.49
C LEU A 265 -11.31 -4.58 -9.99
N SER A 266 -12.45 -4.05 -10.44
CA SER A 266 -13.75 -4.64 -10.14
C SER A 266 -13.85 -6.07 -10.67
N TYR A 267 -13.34 -6.30 -11.89
CA TYR A 267 -13.18 -7.65 -12.45
C TYR A 267 -12.29 -8.53 -11.58
N SER A 268 -11.08 -8.08 -11.22
CA SER A 268 -10.16 -8.88 -10.41
C SER A 268 -10.73 -9.18 -9.02
N MET A 269 -11.36 -8.19 -8.38
CA MET A 269 -11.96 -8.35 -7.05
C MET A 269 -13.16 -9.31 -7.04
N ASN A 270 -13.95 -9.36 -8.13
CA ASN A 270 -15.06 -10.30 -8.27
C ASN A 270 -14.59 -11.77 -8.22
N LYS A 271 -13.37 -12.07 -8.71
CA LYS A 271 -12.80 -13.43 -8.65
C LYS A 271 -12.68 -13.97 -7.21
N TYR A 272 -12.56 -13.09 -6.22
CA TYR A 272 -12.39 -13.46 -4.81
C TYR A 272 -13.68 -13.37 -3.99
N GLU A 273 -14.82 -12.99 -4.57
CA GLU A 273 -16.05 -12.70 -3.83
C GLU A 273 -16.54 -13.87 -2.96
N LYS A 274 -16.29 -15.11 -3.39
CA LYS A 274 -16.66 -16.34 -2.67
C LYS A 274 -15.58 -16.85 -1.71
N HIS A 275 -14.44 -16.17 -1.60
CA HIS A 275 -13.32 -16.61 -0.76
C HIS A 275 -13.53 -16.21 0.72
N PRO A 276 -13.24 -17.08 1.70
CA PRO A 276 -13.43 -16.80 3.13
C PRO A 276 -12.70 -15.52 3.60
N ASP A 277 -11.50 -15.29 3.05
CA ASP A 277 -10.67 -14.09 3.27
C ASP A 277 -10.52 -13.25 1.98
N SER A 278 -11.64 -12.99 1.30
CA SER A 278 -11.69 -12.37 -0.04
C SER A 278 -10.81 -11.14 -0.22
N LEU A 279 -10.84 -10.23 0.76
CA LEU A 279 -10.11 -8.96 0.69
C LEU A 279 -8.59 -9.14 0.84
N SER A 280 -8.14 -10.00 1.76
CA SER A 280 -6.71 -10.27 1.95
C SER A 280 -6.11 -11.03 0.78
N ALA A 281 -6.87 -11.99 0.23
CA ALA A 281 -6.47 -12.73 -0.96
C ALA A 281 -6.34 -11.79 -2.16
N PHE A 282 -7.35 -10.94 -2.38
CA PHE A 282 -7.32 -9.90 -3.41
C PHE A 282 -6.10 -8.98 -3.25
N MET A 283 -5.88 -8.36 -2.08
CA MET A 283 -4.75 -7.44 -1.89
C MET A 283 -3.40 -8.08 -2.18
N THR A 284 -3.19 -9.33 -1.74
CA THR A 284 -1.94 -10.05 -1.93
C THR A 284 -1.68 -10.33 -3.41
N GLU A 285 -2.70 -10.87 -4.10
CA GLU A 285 -2.56 -11.26 -5.49
C GLU A 285 -2.53 -10.05 -6.42
N GLU A 286 -3.33 -9.03 -6.15
CA GLU A 286 -3.35 -7.80 -6.94
C GLU A 286 -2.03 -7.03 -6.81
N TYR A 287 -1.45 -6.99 -5.61
CA TYR A 287 -0.11 -6.43 -5.42
C TYR A 287 0.94 -7.19 -6.24
N ARG A 288 0.86 -8.53 -6.27
CA ARG A 288 1.75 -9.38 -7.07
C ARG A 288 1.60 -9.09 -8.57
N LYS A 289 0.37 -8.98 -9.07
CA LYS A 289 0.07 -8.66 -10.47
C LYS A 289 0.60 -7.28 -10.87
N ILE A 290 0.29 -6.24 -10.12
CA ILE A 290 0.75 -4.87 -10.39
C ILE A 290 2.28 -4.79 -10.32
N ASN A 291 2.90 -5.41 -9.33
CA ASN A 291 4.36 -5.43 -9.24
C ASN A 291 5.00 -6.22 -10.39
N GLY A 292 4.38 -7.32 -10.82
CA GLY A 292 4.77 -8.05 -12.03
C GLY A 292 4.68 -7.16 -13.27
N PHE A 293 3.55 -6.49 -13.46
CA PHE A 293 3.29 -5.55 -14.54
C PHE A 293 4.36 -4.44 -14.59
N ILE A 294 4.69 -3.82 -13.46
CA ILE A 294 5.72 -2.76 -13.38
C ILE A 294 7.06 -3.23 -13.95
N ASN A 295 7.41 -4.50 -13.74
CA ASN A 295 8.70 -5.06 -14.18
C ASN A 295 8.69 -5.66 -15.60
N LYS A 296 7.53 -5.80 -16.24
CA LYS A 296 7.43 -6.29 -17.63
C LYS A 296 7.78 -5.19 -18.63
N ASP A 297 8.41 -5.55 -19.74
CA ASP A 297 8.48 -4.64 -20.89
C ASP A 297 7.19 -4.79 -21.69
N ILE A 298 6.46 -3.68 -21.89
CA ILE A 298 5.12 -3.68 -22.49
C ILE A 298 5.16 -2.70 -23.65
N ASP A 299 4.79 -3.16 -24.85
CA ASP A 299 4.65 -2.30 -26.01
C ASP A 299 3.20 -1.80 -26.14
N PHE A 300 2.98 -0.53 -25.80
CA PHE A 300 1.66 0.10 -25.91
C PHE A 300 1.23 0.41 -27.34
N ASN A 301 2.11 0.28 -28.33
CA ASN A 301 1.79 0.51 -29.74
C ASN A 301 1.49 -0.77 -30.53
N ALA A 302 1.71 -1.94 -29.93
CA ALA A 302 1.46 -3.22 -30.59
C ALA A 302 -0.05 -3.44 -30.85
N THR A 303 -0.37 -4.35 -31.75
CA THR A 303 -1.72 -4.93 -31.87
C THR A 303 -1.92 -6.05 -30.86
N LEU A 304 -3.16 -6.34 -30.51
CA LEU A 304 -3.55 -7.47 -29.65
C LEU A 304 -4.00 -8.64 -30.54
N GLU A 305 -3.59 -9.85 -30.20
CA GLU A 305 -4.00 -11.07 -30.89
C GLU A 305 -4.85 -11.94 -29.97
N ILE A 306 -5.93 -12.49 -30.52
CA ILE A 306 -6.84 -13.46 -29.91
C ILE A 306 -6.94 -14.63 -30.87
N ASP A 307 -7.00 -15.87 -30.35
CA ASP A 307 -7.09 -17.07 -31.18
C ASP A 307 -8.33 -17.05 -32.09
N GLU A 308 -8.13 -17.40 -33.36
CA GLU A 308 -9.20 -17.44 -34.38
C GLU A 308 -10.28 -18.51 -34.09
N ASP A 309 -9.95 -19.54 -33.29
CA ASP A 309 -10.85 -20.64 -32.91
C ASP A 309 -11.73 -20.33 -31.68
N LEU A 310 -11.89 -19.04 -31.33
CA LEU A 310 -12.74 -18.60 -30.22
C LEU A 310 -14.21 -19.00 -30.44
N LYS A 311 -14.70 -19.97 -29.67
CA LYS A 311 -16.09 -20.44 -29.72
C LYS A 311 -16.79 -20.25 -28.38
N PHE A 312 -18.02 -19.75 -28.46
CA PHE A 312 -18.93 -19.64 -27.33
C PHE A 312 -20.21 -20.44 -27.61
N GLU A 313 -20.71 -21.14 -26.60
CA GLU A 313 -22.02 -21.82 -26.69
C GLU A 313 -23.20 -20.84 -26.54
N ASP A 314 -22.94 -19.68 -25.92
CA ASP A 314 -23.92 -18.66 -25.59
C ASP A 314 -24.02 -17.61 -26.71
N GLU A 315 -25.23 -17.36 -27.20
CA GLU A 315 -25.51 -16.41 -28.30
C GLU A 315 -25.01 -14.99 -27.96
N PHE A 316 -25.25 -14.52 -26.73
CA PHE A 316 -24.82 -13.20 -26.29
C PHE A 316 -23.30 -13.08 -26.27
N PHE A 317 -22.57 -14.10 -25.80
CA PHE A 317 -21.11 -14.06 -25.83
C PHE A 317 -20.57 -14.04 -27.26
N SER A 318 -21.13 -14.84 -28.16
CA SER A 318 -20.74 -14.85 -29.57
C SER A 318 -20.91 -13.46 -30.19
N ASP A 319 -22.09 -12.86 -30.03
CA ASP A 319 -22.45 -11.58 -30.63
C ASP A 319 -21.59 -10.42 -30.10
N VAL A 320 -21.38 -10.39 -28.78
CA VAL A 320 -20.62 -9.32 -28.11
C VAL A 320 -19.12 -9.46 -28.37
N SER A 321 -18.59 -10.69 -28.37
CA SER A 321 -17.17 -10.95 -28.63
C SER A 321 -16.73 -10.46 -30.01
N ALA A 322 -17.57 -10.64 -31.04
CA ALA A 322 -17.27 -10.20 -32.39
C ALA A 322 -17.08 -8.67 -32.47
N ILE A 323 -17.98 -7.91 -31.83
CA ILE A 323 -17.87 -6.44 -31.76
C ILE A 323 -16.56 -6.04 -31.07
N PHE A 324 -16.22 -6.69 -29.97
CA PHE A 324 -15.07 -6.32 -29.18
C PHE A 324 -13.76 -6.65 -29.88
N ILE A 325 -13.67 -7.79 -30.55
CA ILE A 325 -12.51 -8.16 -31.37
C ILE A 325 -12.31 -7.15 -32.50
N GLU A 326 -13.40 -6.75 -33.18
CA GLU A 326 -13.36 -5.71 -34.22
C GLU A 326 -12.81 -4.39 -33.66
N LYS A 327 -13.27 -3.98 -32.47
CA LYS A 327 -12.90 -2.71 -31.83
C LYS A 327 -11.55 -2.70 -31.13
N MET A 328 -11.05 -3.86 -30.71
CA MET A 328 -9.87 -4.01 -29.85
C MET A 328 -8.61 -3.35 -30.42
N ASN A 329 -8.43 -3.42 -31.74
CA ASN A 329 -7.27 -2.83 -32.43
C ASN A 329 -7.64 -1.59 -33.27
N SER A 330 -8.88 -1.13 -33.24
CA SER A 330 -9.32 0.02 -34.05
C SER A 330 -9.10 1.36 -33.34
N GLU A 331 -9.14 1.37 -32.01
CA GLU A 331 -9.08 2.60 -31.19
C GLU A 331 -8.09 2.42 -30.02
N VAL A 332 -7.32 3.47 -29.72
CA VAL A 332 -6.26 3.41 -28.68
C VAL A 332 -6.84 3.06 -27.30
N THR A 333 -8.01 3.59 -26.95
CA THR A 333 -8.65 3.34 -25.66
C THR A 333 -9.09 1.89 -25.50
N TRP A 334 -9.57 1.27 -26.58
CA TRP A 334 -9.91 -0.15 -26.63
C TRP A 334 -8.68 -1.03 -26.51
N ASN A 335 -7.64 -0.75 -27.31
CA ASN A 335 -6.39 -1.50 -27.26
C ASN A 335 -5.76 -1.41 -25.88
N LEU A 336 -5.69 -0.22 -25.30
CA LEU A 336 -5.10 -0.02 -23.98
C LEU A 336 -5.88 -0.75 -22.88
N PHE A 337 -7.22 -0.77 -22.92
CA PHE A 337 -8.04 -1.54 -21.97
C PHE A 337 -7.65 -3.02 -21.94
N PHE A 338 -7.69 -3.67 -23.10
CA PHE A 338 -7.41 -5.10 -23.20
C PHE A 338 -5.92 -5.42 -23.02
N ARG A 339 -5.02 -4.54 -23.44
CA ARG A 339 -3.57 -4.68 -23.19
C ARG A 339 -3.28 -4.76 -21.70
N ILE A 340 -3.81 -3.82 -20.92
CA ILE A 340 -3.59 -3.78 -19.47
C ILE A 340 -4.22 -5.01 -18.81
N LEU A 341 -5.43 -5.39 -19.23
CA LEU A 341 -6.10 -6.59 -18.74
C LEU A 341 -5.23 -7.84 -18.95
N PHE A 342 -4.77 -8.09 -20.18
CA PHE A 342 -3.98 -9.28 -20.52
C PHE A 342 -2.59 -9.26 -19.91
N GLU A 343 -1.98 -8.09 -19.72
CA GLU A 343 -0.67 -8.01 -19.07
C GLU A 343 -0.72 -8.19 -17.56
N LEU A 344 -1.86 -7.91 -16.92
CA LEU A 344 -2.07 -8.14 -15.49
C LEU A 344 -2.48 -9.58 -15.18
N GLU A 345 -3.30 -10.17 -16.03
CA GLU A 345 -3.79 -11.53 -15.82
C GLU A 345 -2.76 -12.59 -16.24
N PRO A 346 -2.79 -13.79 -15.63
CA PRO A 346 -1.76 -14.80 -15.84
C PRO A 346 -2.04 -15.76 -17.00
N ASP A 347 -3.25 -15.75 -17.57
CA ASP A 347 -3.68 -16.72 -18.58
C ASP A 347 -3.30 -16.26 -20.00
N SER A 348 -3.82 -16.94 -21.03
CA SER A 348 -3.68 -16.48 -22.41
C SER A 348 -4.61 -15.29 -22.68
N ASN A 349 -4.26 -14.40 -23.62
CA ASN A 349 -5.15 -13.30 -24.06
C ASN A 349 -6.58 -13.80 -24.35
N THR A 350 -6.67 -14.97 -25.01
CA THR A 350 -7.93 -15.64 -25.34
C THR A 350 -8.74 -16.00 -24.10
N ASP A 351 -8.11 -16.62 -23.10
CA ASP A 351 -8.80 -17.06 -21.88
C ASP A 351 -9.13 -15.89 -20.96
N ASP A 352 -8.25 -14.91 -20.85
CA ASP A 352 -8.51 -13.67 -20.11
C ASP A 352 -9.66 -12.87 -20.71
N PHE A 353 -9.75 -12.82 -22.03
CA PHE A 353 -10.87 -12.22 -22.72
C PHE A 353 -12.19 -12.94 -22.42
N LYS A 354 -12.22 -14.28 -22.47
CA LYS A 354 -13.42 -15.08 -22.08
C LYS A 354 -13.81 -14.85 -20.63
N ASN A 355 -12.84 -14.85 -19.72
CA ASN A 355 -13.05 -14.66 -18.30
C ASN A 355 -13.66 -13.27 -18.03
N PHE A 356 -13.13 -12.23 -18.68
CA PHE A 356 -13.66 -10.88 -18.61
C PHE A 356 -15.08 -10.78 -19.20
N LEU A 357 -15.35 -11.40 -20.34
CA LEU A 357 -16.70 -11.45 -20.91
C LEU A 357 -17.71 -12.12 -19.97
N SER A 358 -17.32 -13.22 -19.31
CA SER A 358 -18.18 -13.87 -18.32
C SER A 358 -18.50 -12.96 -17.14
N PHE A 359 -17.49 -12.25 -16.63
CA PHE A 359 -17.68 -11.23 -15.60
C PHE A 359 -18.63 -10.11 -16.10
N TYR A 360 -18.39 -9.59 -17.30
CA TYR A 360 -19.20 -8.54 -17.89
C TYR A 360 -20.67 -8.96 -17.96
N LYS A 361 -20.99 -10.13 -18.55
CA LYS A 361 -22.38 -10.63 -18.65
C LYS A 361 -23.07 -10.79 -17.29
N LYS A 362 -22.36 -11.31 -16.28
CA LYS A 362 -22.88 -11.48 -14.92
C LYS A 362 -23.16 -10.14 -14.23
N SER A 363 -22.39 -9.11 -14.55
CA SER A 363 -22.54 -7.78 -13.96
C SER A 363 -23.66 -6.96 -14.60
N LEU A 364 -24.23 -7.39 -15.72
CA LEU A 364 -25.25 -6.63 -16.46
C LEU A 364 -26.68 -6.76 -15.94
N ILE A 365 -27.00 -7.77 -15.12
CA ILE A 365 -28.35 -7.97 -14.56
C ILE A 365 -28.20 -8.51 -13.14
N ASN A 366 -29.00 -8.00 -12.20
CA ASN A 366 -29.02 -8.50 -10.83
C ASN A 366 -29.53 -9.95 -10.79
N ILE A 367 -28.81 -10.81 -10.04
CA ILE A 367 -29.16 -12.21 -9.86
C ILE A 367 -30.53 -12.40 -9.21
N GLU A 368 -30.95 -11.50 -8.32
CA GLU A 368 -32.27 -11.54 -7.67
C GLU A 368 -33.40 -11.33 -8.69
N SER A 369 -33.23 -10.39 -9.63
CA SER A 369 -34.21 -10.15 -10.68
C SER A 369 -34.31 -11.33 -11.66
N ILE A 370 -33.19 -12.02 -11.92
CA ILE A 370 -33.18 -13.29 -12.68
C ILE A 370 -33.97 -14.37 -11.94
N ILE A 371 -33.71 -14.56 -10.64
CA ILE A 371 -34.43 -15.54 -9.81
C ILE A 371 -35.93 -15.26 -9.81
N ASN A 372 -36.35 -14.00 -9.66
CA ASN A 372 -37.77 -13.62 -9.70
C ASN A 372 -38.45 -14.01 -11.02
N ILE A 373 -37.75 -13.83 -12.15
CA ILE A 373 -38.26 -14.25 -13.48
C ILE A 373 -38.37 -15.77 -13.57
N VAL A 374 -37.38 -16.51 -13.06
CA VAL A 374 -37.40 -17.98 -13.01
C VAL A 374 -38.56 -18.48 -12.17
N ASP A 375 -38.75 -17.93 -10.97
CA ASP A 375 -39.82 -18.31 -10.05
C ASP A 375 -41.21 -18.01 -10.62
N ARG A 376 -41.37 -16.91 -11.35
CA ARG A 376 -42.67 -16.51 -11.92
C ARG A 376 -43.02 -17.23 -13.22
N PHE A 377 -42.06 -17.40 -14.13
CA PHE A 377 -42.33 -17.87 -15.50
C PHE A 377 -41.81 -19.29 -15.81
N GLY A 378 -41.14 -19.95 -14.85
CA GLY A 378 -40.74 -21.35 -14.96
C GLY A 378 -39.92 -21.65 -16.23
N GLU A 379 -40.39 -22.57 -17.06
CA GLU A 379 -39.69 -22.99 -18.29
C GLU A 379 -39.52 -21.88 -19.35
N TYR A 380 -40.32 -20.80 -19.28
CA TYR A 380 -40.26 -19.67 -20.21
C TYR A 380 -39.32 -18.54 -19.77
N SER A 381 -38.79 -18.61 -18.54
CA SER A 381 -37.93 -17.59 -17.93
C SER A 381 -36.72 -17.24 -18.81
N ASN A 382 -36.01 -18.25 -19.32
CA ASN A 382 -34.84 -18.06 -20.18
C ASN A 382 -35.16 -17.20 -21.41
N ARG A 383 -36.35 -17.33 -22.00
CA ARG A 383 -36.72 -16.54 -23.18
C ARG A 383 -36.85 -15.05 -22.87
N ILE A 384 -37.40 -14.71 -21.70
CA ILE A 384 -37.55 -13.32 -21.24
C ILE A 384 -36.17 -12.73 -20.91
N ILE A 385 -35.32 -13.51 -20.27
CA ILE A 385 -33.94 -13.11 -19.93
C ILE A 385 -33.12 -12.88 -21.21
N ASP A 386 -33.22 -13.79 -22.19
CA ASP A 386 -32.55 -13.65 -23.49
C ASP A 386 -33.05 -12.42 -24.25
N ASP A 387 -34.34 -12.08 -24.14
CA ASP A 387 -34.89 -10.86 -24.73
C ASP A 387 -34.26 -9.60 -24.11
N MET A 388 -34.04 -9.60 -22.79
CA MET A 388 -33.33 -8.50 -22.13
C MET A 388 -31.87 -8.41 -22.59
N TYR A 389 -31.15 -9.54 -22.68
CA TYR A 389 -29.79 -9.55 -23.21
C TYR A 389 -29.73 -9.10 -24.67
N LYS A 390 -30.75 -9.37 -25.49
CA LYS A 390 -30.85 -8.85 -26.86
C LYS A 390 -31.04 -7.34 -26.89
N CYS A 391 -31.80 -6.76 -25.97
CA CYS A 391 -31.90 -5.31 -25.82
C CYS A 391 -30.55 -4.69 -25.43
N ILE A 392 -29.81 -5.32 -24.51
CA ILE A 392 -28.47 -4.87 -24.10
C ILE A 392 -27.49 -4.98 -25.28
N TYR A 393 -27.50 -6.09 -26.01
CA TYR A 393 -26.65 -6.28 -27.20
C TYR A 393 -26.88 -5.19 -28.25
N LYS A 394 -28.14 -4.85 -28.56
CA LYS A 394 -28.46 -3.76 -29.49
C LYS A 394 -27.96 -2.41 -29.00
N MET A 395 -28.04 -2.15 -27.69
CA MET A 395 -27.43 -0.95 -27.11
C MET A 395 -25.92 -0.95 -27.31
N ILE A 396 -25.24 -2.09 -27.07
CA ILE A 396 -23.78 -2.21 -27.27
C ILE A 396 -23.42 -1.89 -28.73
N LEU A 397 -24.17 -2.46 -29.68
CA LEU A 397 -23.98 -2.24 -31.12
C LEU A 397 -24.18 -0.78 -31.53
N GLU A 398 -25.21 -0.09 -31.01
CA GLU A 398 -25.47 1.32 -31.33
C GLU A 398 -24.45 2.26 -30.70
N VAL A 399 -24.04 2.02 -29.44
CA VAL A 399 -23.14 2.92 -28.72
C VAL A 399 -21.70 2.74 -29.19
N GLY A 400 -21.23 1.50 -29.36
CA GLY A 400 -19.95 1.18 -30.00
C GLY A 400 -18.68 1.79 -29.38
N ARG A 401 -18.74 2.25 -28.12
CA ARG A 401 -17.62 2.89 -27.41
C ARG A 401 -17.19 2.11 -26.17
N ILE A 402 -15.94 2.29 -25.76
CA ILE A 402 -15.35 1.56 -24.63
C ILE A 402 -16.01 1.88 -23.29
N GLU A 403 -16.66 3.04 -23.12
CA GLU A 403 -17.25 3.41 -21.83
C GLU A 403 -18.38 2.48 -21.39
N ILE A 404 -18.89 1.64 -22.30
CA ILE A 404 -19.87 0.58 -22.02
C ILE A 404 -19.37 -0.42 -20.96
N PHE A 405 -18.05 -0.58 -20.81
CA PHE A 405 -17.47 -1.44 -19.78
C PHE A 405 -17.22 -0.75 -18.46
N TYR A 406 -17.29 0.58 -18.39
CA TYR A 406 -16.89 1.25 -17.18
C TYR A 406 -17.89 0.94 -16.06
N ASP A 407 -17.39 0.65 -14.86
CA ASP A 407 -18.20 0.18 -13.72
C ASP A 407 -19.47 1.03 -13.49
N TYR A 408 -19.36 2.35 -13.61
CA TYR A 408 -20.50 3.24 -13.43
C TYR A 408 -21.58 3.06 -14.50
N ASN A 409 -21.21 2.75 -15.75
CA ASN A 409 -22.14 2.44 -16.83
C ASN A 409 -22.67 1.02 -16.71
N ILE A 410 -21.85 0.04 -16.34
CA ILE A 410 -22.31 -1.31 -16.00
C ILE A 410 -23.38 -1.25 -14.91
N SER A 411 -23.15 -0.48 -13.84
CA SER A 411 -24.12 -0.28 -12.76
C SER A 411 -25.44 0.35 -13.24
N ARG A 412 -25.37 1.35 -14.13
CA ARG A 412 -26.57 1.97 -14.73
C ARG A 412 -27.32 1.01 -15.65
N ILE A 413 -26.61 0.23 -16.47
CA ILE A 413 -27.20 -0.81 -17.32
C ILE A 413 -27.87 -1.87 -16.45
N ASN A 414 -27.17 -2.36 -15.43
CA ASN A 414 -27.68 -3.34 -14.48
C ASN A 414 -28.98 -2.88 -13.83
N LYS A 415 -28.98 -1.66 -13.30
CA LYS A 415 -30.17 -1.07 -12.68
C LYS A 415 -31.36 -1.07 -13.64
N LEU A 416 -31.20 -0.52 -14.85
CA LEU A 416 -32.29 -0.43 -15.82
C LEU A 416 -32.75 -1.81 -16.31
N ALA A 417 -31.83 -2.72 -16.62
CA ALA A 417 -32.16 -4.06 -17.06
C ALA A 417 -32.92 -4.84 -15.96
N SER A 418 -32.49 -4.70 -14.71
CA SER A 418 -33.12 -5.33 -13.55
C SER A 418 -34.52 -4.75 -13.28
N GLU A 419 -34.66 -3.41 -13.30
CA GLU A 419 -35.97 -2.73 -13.21
C GLU A 419 -36.91 -3.16 -14.35
N GLY A 420 -36.38 -3.35 -15.56
CA GLY A 420 -37.14 -3.85 -16.70
C GLY A 420 -37.66 -5.28 -16.50
N LEU A 421 -36.84 -6.17 -15.94
CA LEU A 421 -37.27 -7.53 -15.58
C LEU A 421 -38.29 -7.52 -14.43
N GLU A 422 -38.08 -6.68 -13.42
CA GLU A 422 -39.02 -6.52 -12.31
C GLU A 422 -40.37 -5.99 -12.76
N TYR A 423 -40.39 -5.05 -13.72
CA TYR A 423 -41.62 -4.59 -14.38
C TYR A 423 -42.32 -5.73 -15.11
N VAL A 424 -41.58 -6.56 -15.85
CA VAL A 424 -42.16 -7.74 -16.53
C VAL A 424 -42.77 -8.71 -15.51
N CYS A 425 -42.06 -8.95 -14.41
CA CYS A 425 -42.62 -9.70 -13.30
C CYS A 425 -43.87 -9.03 -12.76
N TYR A 426 -43.89 -7.73 -12.50
CA TYR A 426 -45.04 -7.09 -11.86
C TYR A 426 -46.29 -7.06 -12.74
N GLU A 427 -46.15 -6.74 -14.03
CA GLU A 427 -47.29 -6.48 -14.93
C GLU A 427 -47.87 -7.73 -15.59
N PHE A 428 -47.10 -8.80 -15.78
CA PHE A 428 -47.53 -9.97 -16.55
C PHE A 428 -47.68 -11.21 -15.69
N ASP A 429 -48.85 -11.85 -15.76
CA ASP A 429 -49.15 -13.09 -15.04
C ASP A 429 -48.66 -14.33 -15.79
N THR A 430 -48.67 -14.31 -17.12
CA THR A 430 -48.18 -15.41 -17.95
C THR A 430 -47.17 -14.95 -19.01
N TYR A 431 -46.36 -15.90 -19.50
CA TYR A 431 -45.44 -15.65 -20.60
C TYR A 431 -46.16 -15.20 -21.88
N TYR A 432 -47.39 -15.66 -22.11
CA TYR A 432 -48.16 -15.30 -23.30
C TYR A 432 -48.60 -13.83 -23.26
N ASP A 433 -48.97 -13.31 -22.09
CA ASP A 433 -49.31 -11.89 -21.90
C ASP A 433 -48.09 -10.99 -22.17
N TYR A 434 -46.91 -11.40 -21.67
CA TYR A 434 -45.64 -10.75 -22.00
C TYR A 434 -45.38 -10.77 -23.51
N MET A 435 -45.59 -11.91 -24.18
CA MET A 435 -45.32 -12.06 -25.60
C MET A 435 -46.15 -11.13 -26.49
N GLU A 436 -47.38 -10.82 -26.12
CA GLU A 436 -48.21 -9.84 -26.84
C GLU A 436 -47.62 -8.43 -26.82
N GLN A 437 -46.98 -8.05 -25.71
CA GLN A 437 -46.36 -6.73 -25.53
C GLN A 437 -44.84 -6.70 -25.73
N ARG A 438 -44.21 -7.85 -25.95
CA ARG A 438 -42.75 -8.03 -26.04
C ARG A 438 -42.06 -6.99 -26.91
N ARG A 439 -42.58 -6.73 -28.11
CA ARG A 439 -41.98 -5.76 -29.06
C ARG A 439 -41.93 -4.35 -28.49
N ILE A 440 -42.99 -3.92 -27.79
CA ILE A 440 -43.08 -2.59 -27.20
C ILE A 440 -42.10 -2.51 -26.04
N ILE A 441 -42.11 -3.52 -25.15
CA ILE A 441 -41.20 -3.59 -23.99
C ILE A 441 -39.75 -3.57 -24.44
N SER A 442 -39.36 -4.44 -25.39
CA SER A 442 -38.00 -4.47 -25.91
C SER A 442 -37.57 -3.13 -26.49
N LYS A 443 -38.45 -2.45 -27.24
CA LYS A 443 -38.12 -1.14 -27.81
C LYS A 443 -37.93 -0.07 -26.74
N THR A 444 -38.81 -0.03 -25.73
CA THR A 444 -38.69 0.89 -24.60
C THR A 444 -37.42 0.64 -23.79
N MET A 445 -37.05 -0.63 -23.58
CA MET A 445 -35.82 -1.02 -22.90
C MET A 445 -34.58 -0.62 -23.70
N GLU A 446 -34.54 -0.93 -25.01
CA GLU A 446 -33.46 -0.50 -25.91
C GLU A 446 -33.24 1.02 -25.83
N ASP A 447 -34.30 1.80 -26.03
CA ASP A 447 -34.22 3.26 -26.02
C ASP A 447 -33.76 3.82 -24.65
N SER A 448 -34.15 3.16 -23.56
CA SER A 448 -33.75 3.56 -22.19
C SER A 448 -32.29 3.24 -21.90
N LEU A 449 -31.81 2.07 -22.34
CA LEU A 449 -30.42 1.67 -22.22
C LEU A 449 -29.50 2.57 -23.06
N ILE A 450 -29.88 2.91 -24.28
CA ILE A 450 -29.11 3.81 -25.15
C ILE A 450 -28.99 5.22 -24.54
N LYS A 451 -30.04 5.71 -23.87
CA LYS A 451 -30.02 7.03 -23.18
C LYS A 451 -28.99 7.12 -22.05
N ILE A 452 -28.42 6.01 -21.57
CA ILE A 452 -27.31 6.06 -20.61
C ILE A 452 -26.11 6.84 -21.18
N PHE A 453 -25.93 6.78 -22.51
CA PHE A 453 -24.75 7.24 -23.24
C PHE A 453 -24.98 8.45 -24.16
N LYS A 454 -26.19 9.02 -24.14
CA LYS A 454 -26.56 10.27 -24.82
C LYS A 454 -26.58 11.39 -23.78
#